data_AF-A0AB38WQ68-F1
#
_entry.id   AF-A0AB38WQ68-F1
#
_cell.length_a   1.000
_cell.length_b   1.000
_cell.length_c   1.000
_cell.angle_alpha   90.00
_cell.angle_beta   90.00
_cell.angle_gamma   90.00
#
_symmetry.space_group_name_H-M   'P 1'
#
loop_
_entity.id
_entity.type
_entity.pdbx_description
1 polymer ?
#
loop_
_entity_poly.entity_id
_entity_poly.type
_entity_poly.pdbx_seq_one_letter_code
_entity_poly.pdbx_strand_id
1 'polypeptide(L)'
;MRVTRFRLILAALALGLSLTFTPAFAERDLVPTLERRFDVCPDRPTELSWMQEIPLRQAYQRVLVQDIYRAQNLERIVETGSCDCEIRFPSWDDAEAMFREVHASDERWEMLQASDAYNRRANAARPAAKAICEAAGNW
;
A
#
# COMPACT_ATOMS: atom_id res chain seq x y z
N MET A 1 -21.94 26.14 68.24
CA MET A 1 -21.58 24.84 67.62
C MET A 1 -21.94 24.68 66.13
N ARG A 2 -22.92 25.43 65.56
CA ARG A 2 -23.29 25.33 64.13
C ARG A 2 -22.30 25.99 63.15
N VAL A 3 -21.67 27.10 63.54
CA VAL A 3 -20.78 27.90 62.66
C VAL A 3 -19.43 27.20 62.40
N THR A 4 -18.89 26.48 63.38
CA THR A 4 -17.62 25.76 63.28
C THR A 4 -17.71 24.55 62.35
N ARG A 5 -18.86 23.87 62.29
CA ARG A 5 -19.09 22.74 61.38
C ARG A 5 -19.17 23.18 59.92
N PHE A 6 -19.72 24.37 59.65
CA PHE A 6 -19.84 24.89 58.29
C PHE A 6 -18.49 25.29 57.67
N ARG A 7 -17.58 25.85 58.48
CA ARG A 7 -16.21 26.19 58.04
C ARG A 7 -15.33 24.97 57.76
N LEU A 8 -15.50 23.89 58.51
CA LEU A 8 -14.78 22.63 58.29
C LEU A 8 -15.21 21.92 56.99
N ILE A 9 -16.50 22.00 56.64
CA ILE A 9 -17.03 21.40 55.40
C ILE A 9 -16.55 22.18 54.16
N LEU A 10 -16.51 23.51 54.22
CA LEU A 10 -16.01 24.35 53.13
C LEU A 10 -14.50 24.18 52.88
N ALA A 11 -13.70 23.98 53.93
CA ALA A 11 -12.27 23.72 53.80
C ALA A 11 -11.98 22.33 53.17
N ALA A 12 -12.78 21.31 53.50
CA ALA A 12 -12.66 19.98 52.90
C ALA A 12 -13.06 19.95 51.41
N LEU A 13 -14.04 20.77 51.00
CA LEU A 13 -14.43 20.86 49.58
C LEU A 13 -13.37 21.54 48.71
N ALA A 14 -12.66 22.54 49.24
CA ALA A 14 -11.61 23.26 48.49
C ALA A 14 -10.34 22.40 48.29
N LEU A 15 -10.02 21.51 49.24
CA LEU A 15 -8.86 20.61 49.16
C LEU A 15 -9.14 19.37 48.28
N GLY A 16 -10.40 18.94 48.16
CA GLY A 16 -10.78 17.83 47.27
C GLY A 16 -10.74 18.20 45.78
N LEU A 17 -10.93 19.48 45.44
CA LEU A 17 -11.02 19.92 44.03
C LEU A 17 -9.65 20.14 43.37
N SER A 18 -8.56 20.15 44.13
CA SER A 18 -7.21 20.43 43.62
C SER A 18 -6.43 19.19 43.15
N LEU A 19 -6.98 17.98 43.31
CA LEU A 19 -6.25 16.71 43.16
C LEU A 19 -6.58 15.90 41.89
N THR A 20 -7.39 16.41 40.95
CA THR A 20 -7.85 15.61 39.80
C THR A 20 -7.32 16.06 38.44
N PHE A 21 -6.45 17.07 38.36
CA PHE A 21 -5.84 17.44 37.08
C PHE A 21 -4.62 16.57 36.78
N THR A 22 -4.87 15.32 36.35
CA THR A 22 -3.85 14.56 35.63
C THR A 22 -3.80 15.11 34.21
N PRO A 23 -2.66 15.66 33.73
CA PRO A 23 -2.52 15.92 32.31
C PRO A 23 -2.59 14.57 31.61
N ALA A 24 -3.67 14.33 30.86
CA ALA A 24 -3.72 13.24 29.91
C ALA A 24 -2.64 13.53 28.86
N PHE A 25 -1.48 12.92 29.01
CA PHE A 25 -0.53 12.79 27.91
C PHE A 25 -1.24 11.96 26.85
N ALA A 26 -1.88 12.64 25.90
CA ALA A 26 -2.24 12.03 24.64
C ALA A 26 -0.91 11.73 23.95
N GLU A 27 -0.40 10.52 24.15
CA GLU A 27 0.66 9.93 23.36
C GLU A 27 0.12 9.91 21.93
N ARG A 28 0.44 10.94 21.15
CA ARG A 28 0.12 10.94 19.73
C ARG A 28 1.10 9.98 19.11
N ASP A 29 0.62 8.75 18.92
CA ASP A 29 1.22 7.79 18.02
C ASP A 29 1.13 8.41 16.61
N LEU A 30 2.08 9.28 16.29
CA LEU A 30 2.19 10.01 15.02
C LEU A 30 2.81 9.14 13.93
N VAL A 31 2.92 7.82 14.15
CA VAL A 31 3.22 6.89 13.08
C VAL A 31 1.90 6.70 12.33
N PRO A 32 1.75 7.23 11.10
CA PRO A 32 0.59 6.91 10.31
C PRO A 32 0.64 5.41 10.08
N THR A 33 -0.31 4.66 10.65
CA THR A 33 -0.60 3.32 10.15
C THR A 33 -1.12 3.55 8.74
N LEU A 34 -0.24 3.42 7.75
CA LEU A 34 -0.62 3.49 6.34
C LEU A 34 -1.43 2.22 6.02
N GLU A 35 -2.67 2.15 6.51
CA GLU A 35 -3.69 1.31 5.92
C GLU A 35 -3.85 1.81 4.48
N ARG A 36 -3.16 1.14 3.54
CA ARG A 36 -3.15 1.52 2.14
C ARG A 36 -4.51 1.15 1.54
N ARG A 37 -5.49 2.02 1.71
CA ARG A 37 -6.78 1.90 1.07
C ARG A 37 -6.72 2.61 -0.27
N PHE A 38 -6.96 1.85 -1.34
CA PHE A 38 -7.01 2.39 -2.69
C PHE A 38 -8.44 2.84 -3.02
N ASP A 39 -8.58 4.05 -3.56
CA ASP A 39 -9.90 4.55 -3.99
C ASP A 39 -10.43 3.82 -5.24
N VAL A 40 -9.52 3.32 -6.07
CA VAL A 40 -9.80 2.53 -7.28
C VAL A 40 -9.36 1.10 -7.03
N CYS A 41 -10.28 0.13 -7.23
CA CYS A 41 -10.05 -1.29 -6.96
C CYS A 41 -9.46 -1.52 -5.55
N PRO A 42 -10.29 -1.51 -4.50
CA PRO A 42 -9.80 -1.64 -3.12
C PRO A 42 -9.18 -3.01 -2.84
N ASP A 43 -9.69 -4.06 -3.50
CA ASP A 43 -9.30 -5.46 -3.28
C ASP A 43 -8.09 -5.89 -4.12
N ARG A 44 -7.10 -5.00 -4.29
CA ARG A 44 -5.90 -5.35 -5.06
C ARG A 44 -5.13 -6.48 -4.37
N PRO A 45 -4.57 -7.43 -5.13
CA PRO A 45 -3.79 -8.50 -4.53
C PRO A 45 -2.54 -7.93 -3.87
N THR A 46 -2.33 -8.34 -2.62
CA THR A 46 -1.08 -8.09 -1.92
C THR A 46 0.07 -8.73 -2.70
N GLU A 47 1.20 -8.04 -2.72
CA GLU A 47 2.43 -8.57 -3.31
C GLU A 47 2.84 -9.89 -2.63
N LEU A 48 3.53 -10.77 -3.37
CA LEU A 48 3.93 -12.08 -2.87
C LEU A 48 4.85 -11.97 -1.65
N SER A 49 4.73 -12.89 -0.69
CA SER A 49 5.48 -12.83 0.57
C SER A 49 7.00 -12.75 0.36
N TRP A 50 7.54 -13.56 -0.55
CA TRP A 50 8.98 -13.54 -0.85
C TRP A 50 9.46 -12.19 -1.42
N MET A 51 8.60 -11.47 -2.15
CA MET A 51 8.91 -10.12 -2.65
C MET A 51 8.88 -9.09 -1.54
N GLN A 52 7.96 -9.23 -0.57
CA GLN A 52 7.90 -8.37 0.59
C GLN A 52 9.10 -8.55 1.52
N GLU A 53 9.61 -9.79 1.62
CA GLU A 53 10.68 -10.18 2.54
C GLU A 53 12.08 -10.23 1.87
N ILE A 54 12.17 -9.86 0.59
CA ILE A 54 13.40 -10.00 -0.19
C ILE A 54 14.57 -9.20 0.41
N PRO A 55 15.79 -9.78 0.50
CA PRO A 55 16.96 -9.04 0.93
C PRO A 55 17.26 -7.87 -0.01
N LEU A 56 17.73 -6.74 0.55
CA LEU A 56 17.99 -5.52 -0.23
C LEU A 56 18.90 -5.75 -1.45
N ARG A 57 19.90 -6.64 -1.34
CA ARG A 57 20.82 -6.95 -2.45
C ARG A 57 20.12 -7.65 -3.63
N GLN A 58 18.98 -8.29 -3.38
CA GLN A 58 18.20 -9.03 -4.38
C GLN A 58 16.95 -8.28 -4.83
N ALA A 59 16.72 -7.04 -4.35
CA ALA A 59 15.53 -6.25 -4.66
C ALA A 59 15.28 -6.06 -6.18
N TYR A 60 16.31 -6.20 -7.02
CA TYR A 60 16.17 -6.18 -8.47
C TYR A 60 15.25 -7.29 -9.03
N GLN A 61 15.17 -8.44 -8.35
CA GLN A 61 14.25 -9.53 -8.73
C GLN A 61 12.79 -9.12 -8.54
N ARG A 62 12.49 -8.53 -7.38
CA ARG A 62 11.17 -7.95 -7.09
C ARG A 62 10.79 -6.87 -8.12
N VAL A 63 11.72 -5.97 -8.44
CA VAL A 63 11.49 -4.91 -9.44
C VAL A 63 11.13 -5.52 -10.80
N LEU A 64 11.85 -6.55 -11.23
CA LEU A 64 11.54 -7.24 -12.48
C LEU A 64 10.14 -7.86 -12.48
N VAL A 65 9.73 -8.54 -11.40
CA VAL A 65 8.35 -9.08 -11.28
C VAL A 65 7.30 -7.97 -11.34
N GLN A 66 7.54 -6.83 -10.68
CA GLN A 66 6.63 -5.68 -10.73
C GLN A 66 6.52 -5.09 -12.15
N ASP A 67 7.63 -5.02 -12.88
CA ASP A 67 7.64 -4.51 -14.25
C ASP A 67 6.93 -5.46 -15.22
N ILE A 68 7.14 -6.78 -15.06
CA ILE A 68 6.40 -7.82 -15.79
C ILE A 68 4.90 -7.66 -15.55
N TYR A 69 4.49 -7.60 -14.27
CA TYR A 69 3.10 -7.46 -13.87
C TYR A 69 2.46 -6.21 -14.47
N ARG A 70 3.14 -5.07 -14.37
CA ARG A 70 2.65 -3.81 -14.95
C ARG A 70 2.50 -3.89 -16.47
N ALA A 71 3.45 -4.50 -17.18
CA ALA A 71 3.37 -4.65 -18.62
C ALA A 71 2.20 -5.54 -19.02
N GLN A 72 2.11 -6.75 -18.45
CA GLN A 72 1.05 -7.72 -18.74
C GLN A 72 -0.34 -7.13 -18.50
N ASN A 73 -0.55 -6.41 -17.39
CA ASN A 73 -1.87 -5.89 -17.06
C ASN A 73 -2.31 -4.76 -18.01
N LEU A 74 -1.40 -3.84 -18.34
CA LEU A 74 -1.71 -2.76 -19.29
C LEU A 74 -1.96 -3.32 -20.69
N GLU A 75 -1.20 -4.32 -21.12
CA GLU A 75 -1.42 -5.02 -22.39
C GLU A 75 -2.78 -5.73 -22.38
N ARG A 76 -3.11 -6.47 -21.32
CA ARG A 76 -4.40 -7.17 -21.18
C ARG A 76 -5.60 -6.23 -21.19
N ILE A 77 -5.51 -5.05 -20.57
CA ILE A 77 -6.55 -4.02 -20.66
C ILE A 77 -6.76 -3.61 -22.12
N VAL A 78 -5.68 -3.39 -22.87
CA VAL A 78 -5.76 -3.00 -24.29
C VAL A 78 -6.34 -4.14 -25.13
N GLU A 79 -5.91 -5.37 -24.89
CA GLU A 79 -6.36 -6.56 -25.64
C GLU A 79 -7.84 -6.88 -25.40
N THR A 80 -8.30 -6.75 -24.16
CA THR A 80 -9.69 -7.08 -23.78
C THR A 80 -10.65 -5.89 -23.96
N GLY A 81 -10.12 -4.67 -24.01
CA GLY A 81 -10.92 -3.44 -24.01
C GLY A 81 -11.65 -3.20 -22.67
N SER A 82 -11.30 -3.92 -21.60
CA SER A 82 -11.92 -3.78 -20.27
C SER A 82 -10.93 -3.31 -19.22
N CYS A 83 -11.43 -2.55 -18.26
CA CYS A 83 -10.71 -2.13 -17.07
C CYS A 83 -11.42 -2.54 -15.78
N ASP A 84 -12.05 -3.73 -15.80
CA ASP A 84 -12.51 -4.37 -14.58
C ASP A 84 -11.33 -4.62 -13.63
N CYS A 85 -11.57 -4.57 -12.32
CA CYS A 85 -10.49 -4.66 -11.33
C CYS A 85 -9.66 -5.94 -11.45
N GLU A 86 -10.28 -7.06 -11.81
CA GLU A 86 -9.58 -8.34 -12.02
C GLU A 86 -8.67 -8.35 -13.25
N ILE A 87 -8.89 -7.44 -14.21
CA ILE A 87 -8.05 -7.27 -15.40
C ILE A 87 -6.96 -6.22 -15.11
N ARG A 88 -7.30 -5.14 -14.41
CA ARG A 88 -6.36 -4.07 -14.05
C ARG A 88 -5.34 -4.50 -12.99
N PHE A 89 -5.80 -5.27 -12.00
CA PHE A 89 -5.02 -5.75 -10.87
C PHE A 89 -5.27 -7.26 -10.63
N PRO A 90 -4.96 -8.15 -11.59
CA PRO A 90 -5.05 -9.61 -11.44
C PRO A 90 -4.09 -10.14 -10.38
N SER A 91 -4.21 -11.44 -10.05
CA SER A 91 -3.21 -12.18 -9.28
C SER A 91 -1.79 -11.98 -9.82
N TRP A 92 -0.79 -12.11 -8.93
CA TRP A 92 0.63 -12.05 -9.27
C TRP A 92 1.14 -13.30 -10.01
N ASP A 93 0.35 -14.37 -10.06
CA ASP A 93 0.76 -15.69 -10.56
C ASP A 93 1.37 -15.64 -11.96
N ASP A 94 0.76 -14.92 -12.91
CA ASP A 94 1.27 -14.81 -14.29
C ASP A 94 2.64 -14.11 -14.36
N ALA A 95 2.83 -13.08 -13.53
CA ALA A 95 4.07 -12.31 -13.50
C ALA A 95 5.18 -13.08 -12.79
N GLU A 96 4.82 -13.78 -11.70
CA GLU A 96 5.74 -14.66 -10.99
C GLU A 96 6.17 -15.86 -11.84
N ALA A 97 5.24 -16.50 -12.54
CA ALA A 97 5.53 -17.61 -13.44
C ALA A 97 6.51 -17.16 -14.53
N MET A 98 6.24 -16.03 -15.19
CA MET A 98 7.15 -15.45 -16.18
C MET A 98 8.55 -15.21 -15.61
N PHE A 99 8.64 -14.63 -14.40
CA PHE A 99 9.94 -14.44 -13.75
C PHE A 99 10.63 -15.77 -13.43
N ARG A 100 9.92 -16.75 -12.86
CA ARG A 100 10.48 -18.04 -12.45
C ARG A 100 10.95 -18.87 -13.65
N GLU A 101 10.19 -18.84 -14.73
CA GLU A 101 10.45 -19.65 -15.92
C GLU A 101 11.51 -19.05 -16.83
N VAL A 102 11.55 -17.71 -16.93
CA VAL A 102 12.42 -17.03 -17.91
C VAL A 102 13.63 -16.38 -17.26
N HIS A 103 13.47 -15.78 -16.08
CA HIS A 103 14.46 -14.85 -15.53
C HIS A 103 15.14 -15.32 -14.25
N ALA A 104 14.64 -16.35 -13.55
CA ALA A 104 15.16 -16.71 -12.24
C ALA A 104 16.65 -17.12 -12.24
N SER A 105 17.17 -17.58 -13.37
CA SER A 105 18.58 -17.92 -13.56
C SER A 105 19.44 -16.80 -14.15
N ASP A 106 18.84 -15.67 -14.52
CA ASP A 106 19.55 -14.56 -15.15
C ASP A 106 20.54 -13.90 -14.19
N GLU A 107 21.64 -13.43 -14.74
CA GLU A 107 22.53 -12.54 -14.02
C GLU A 107 21.87 -11.19 -13.76
N ARG A 108 22.34 -10.49 -12.73
CA ARG A 108 21.74 -9.21 -12.33
C ARG A 108 21.60 -8.21 -13.49
N TRP A 109 22.60 -8.15 -14.37
CA TRP A 109 22.59 -7.20 -15.48
C TRP A 109 21.56 -7.56 -16.56
N GLU A 110 21.28 -8.84 -16.77
CA GLU A 110 20.26 -9.35 -17.70
C GLU A 110 18.86 -9.01 -17.17
N MET A 111 18.62 -9.24 -15.87
CA MET A 111 17.36 -8.85 -15.24
C MET A 111 17.08 -7.35 -15.32
N LEU A 112 18.11 -6.51 -15.20
CA LEU A 112 17.96 -5.06 -15.37
C LEU A 112 17.63 -4.66 -16.81
N GLN A 113 18.20 -5.36 -17.80
CA GLN A 113 17.86 -5.17 -19.20
C GLN A 113 16.42 -5.64 -19.50
N ALA A 114 15.99 -6.76 -18.93
CA ALA A 114 14.63 -7.26 -19.05
C ALA A 114 13.62 -6.28 -18.43
N SER A 115 13.92 -5.74 -17.25
CA SER A 115 13.11 -4.71 -16.56
C SER A 115 12.90 -3.48 -17.45
N ASP A 116 13.96 -2.98 -18.11
CA ASP A 116 13.87 -1.88 -19.08
C ASP A 116 12.98 -2.24 -20.28
N ALA A 117 13.06 -3.47 -20.78
CA ALA A 117 12.19 -3.94 -21.87
C ALA A 117 10.71 -4.00 -21.47
N TYR A 118 10.37 -4.55 -20.30
CA TYR A 118 8.99 -4.57 -19.79
C TYR A 118 8.47 -3.16 -19.50
N ASN A 119 9.32 -2.27 -18.99
CA ASN A 119 8.94 -0.87 -18.79
C ASN A 119 8.59 -0.16 -20.11
N ARG A 120 9.33 -0.40 -21.19
CA ARG A 120 8.96 0.11 -22.53
C ARG A 120 7.62 -0.43 -23.00
N ARG A 121 7.38 -1.74 -22.85
CA ARG A 121 6.09 -2.38 -23.20
C ARG A 121 4.92 -1.75 -22.45
N ALA A 122 5.03 -1.67 -21.13
CA ALA A 122 4.06 -1.02 -20.27
C ALA A 122 3.80 0.44 -20.70
N ASN A 123 4.85 1.20 -21.00
CA ASN A 123 4.72 2.59 -21.43
C ASN A 123 4.08 2.73 -22.81
N ALA A 124 4.30 1.77 -23.71
CA ALA A 124 3.65 1.74 -25.03
C ALA A 124 2.14 1.44 -24.92
N ALA A 125 1.74 0.52 -24.04
CA ALA A 125 0.32 0.18 -23.81
C ALA A 125 -0.42 1.25 -23.00
N ARG A 126 0.29 2.00 -22.15
CA ARG A 126 -0.30 2.93 -21.17
C ARG A 126 -1.28 3.96 -21.76
N PRO A 127 -1.04 4.64 -22.90
CA PRO A 127 -1.98 5.64 -23.41
C PRO A 127 -3.35 5.03 -23.76
N ALA A 128 -3.37 3.86 -24.39
CA ALA A 128 -4.60 3.16 -24.76
C ALA A 128 -5.30 2.59 -23.51
N ALA A 129 -4.56 1.91 -22.63
CA ALA A 129 -5.10 1.39 -21.37
C ALA A 129 -5.69 2.51 -20.50
N LYS A 130 -5.03 3.67 -20.46
CA LYS A 130 -5.52 4.85 -19.75
C LYS A 130 -6.88 5.30 -20.25
N ALA A 131 -7.04 5.45 -21.57
CA ALA A 131 -8.31 5.87 -22.15
C ALA A 131 -9.46 4.91 -21.81
N ILE A 132 -9.21 3.59 -21.87
CA ILE A 132 -10.19 2.55 -21.51
C ILE A 132 -10.59 2.67 -20.04
N CYS A 133 -9.61 2.80 -19.15
CA CYS A 133 -9.84 2.85 -17.71
C CYS A 133 -10.46 4.17 -17.23
N GLU A 134 -10.11 5.30 -17.84
CA GLU A 134 -10.78 6.57 -17.55
C GLU A 134 -12.26 6.52 -17.95
N ALA A 135 -12.59 5.89 -19.09
CA ALA A 135 -13.98 5.68 -19.50
C ALA A 135 -14.75 4.76 -18.54
N ALA A 136 -14.07 3.79 -17.93
CA ALA A 136 -14.64 2.89 -16.92
C ALA A 136 -14.67 3.49 -15.50
N GLY A 137 -14.06 4.67 -15.27
CA GLY A 137 -13.90 5.25 -13.93
C GLY A 137 -12.88 4.52 -13.03
N ASN A 138 -12.05 3.65 -13.61
CA ASN A 138 -11.10 2.77 -12.91
C ASN A 138 -9.63 3.12 -13.23
N TRP A 139 -9.31 4.39 -13.47
CA TRP A 139 -7.92 4.82 -13.69
C TRP A 139 -7.21 5.21 -12.39
#